data_AF-A0A9X6YBM6-F1
#
_entry.id   AF-A0A9X6YBM6-F1
#
_cell.length_a   1.000
_cell.length_b   1.000
_cell.length_c   1.000
_cell.angle_alpha   90.00
_cell.angle_beta   90.00
_cell.angle_gamma   90.00
#
_symmetry.space_group_name_H-M   'P 1'
#
loop_
_entity.id
_entity.type
_entity.pdbx_description
1 polymer ?
#
loop_
_entity_poly.entity_id
_entity_poly.type
_entity_poly.pdbx_seq_one_letter_code
_entity_poly.pdbx_strand_id
1 'polypeptide(L)'
;DEVRPILSKNGLSVMQIPSGDGQNVTLKTLLLHESGEWLESDALTMKPVKNDPQAIGSCVTYARRYSLAAFLSLNTGEDDDGNHATRAQDKGKKKTDKKHNSNVPPKEQKRQAEVADGQRIKAIHAQIRELAQTYNMEFEETKATVKESLGIQTFEGITVQQASEIQKTIVSWLNDAKAKQQGAL
;
A
#
# COMPACT_ATOMS: atom_id res chain seq x y z
N ASP A 1 -8.30 17.02 -13.37
CA ASP A 1 -9.60 16.95 -14.07
C ASP A 1 -9.90 18.09 -15.03
N GLU A 2 -9.14 19.20 -15.04
CA GLU A 2 -9.40 20.35 -15.91
C GLU A 2 -9.17 20.09 -17.41
N VAL A 3 -8.40 19.07 -17.76
CA VAL A 3 -8.02 18.76 -19.15
C VAL A 3 -9.19 18.18 -19.95
N ARG A 4 -10.04 17.34 -19.33
CA ARG A 4 -11.09 16.60 -20.04
C ARG A 4 -12.11 17.53 -20.72
N PRO A 5 -12.67 18.56 -20.05
CA PRO A 5 -13.59 19.50 -20.69
C PRO A 5 -12.96 20.27 -21.87
N ILE A 6 -11.67 20.62 -21.76
CA ILE A 6 -10.94 21.34 -22.82
C ILE A 6 -10.79 20.46 -24.06
N LEU A 7 -10.40 19.21 -23.88
CA LEU A 7 -10.28 18.25 -24.98
C LEU A 7 -11.64 18.04 -25.67
N SER A 8 -12.69 17.77 -24.90
CA SER A 8 -14.03 17.54 -25.47
C SER A 8 -14.56 18.74 -26.25
N LYS A 9 -14.28 19.97 -25.81
CA LYS A 9 -14.65 21.20 -26.53
C LYS A 9 -13.98 21.31 -27.90
N ASN A 10 -12.82 20.67 -28.10
CA ASN A 10 -12.05 20.66 -29.34
C ASN A 10 -12.19 19.34 -30.12
N GLY A 11 -13.26 18.57 -29.89
CA GLY A 11 -13.48 17.30 -30.60
C GLY A 11 -12.46 16.21 -30.26
N LEU A 12 -11.73 16.36 -29.14
CA LEU A 12 -10.71 15.41 -28.70
C LEU A 12 -11.21 14.57 -27.52
N SER A 13 -10.82 13.29 -27.51
CA SER A 13 -11.07 12.36 -26.42
C SER A 13 -9.79 11.61 -26.06
N VAL A 14 -9.59 11.32 -24.78
CA VAL A 14 -8.44 10.53 -24.31
C VAL A 14 -8.89 9.22 -23.69
N MET A 15 -8.24 8.14 -24.11
CA MET A 15 -8.39 6.80 -23.55
C MET A 15 -7.06 6.33 -22.96
N GLN A 16 -7.11 5.73 -21.77
CA GLN A 16 -5.92 5.18 -21.11
C GLN A 16 -6.17 3.71 -20.79
N ILE A 17 -5.43 2.83 -21.47
CA ILE A 17 -5.66 1.39 -21.49
C ILE A 17 -4.58 0.71 -20.65
N PRO A 18 -4.87 0.34 -19.39
CA PRO A 18 -3.93 -0.39 -18.57
C PRO A 18 -3.84 -1.86 -19.03
N SER A 19 -2.64 -2.42 -18.97
CA SER A 19 -2.34 -3.82 -19.23
C SER A 19 -1.22 -4.28 -18.28
N GLY A 20 -0.76 -5.51 -18.40
CA GLY A 20 0.29 -6.06 -17.57
C GLY A 20 0.57 -7.53 -17.84
N ASP A 21 1.71 -7.99 -17.32
CA ASP A 21 2.20 -9.37 -17.43
C ASP A 21 2.09 -10.14 -16.08
N GLY A 22 1.36 -9.57 -15.12
CA GLY A 22 1.25 -10.10 -13.75
C GLY A 22 2.39 -9.69 -12.81
N GLN A 23 3.43 -9.01 -13.32
CA GLN A 23 4.51 -8.42 -12.51
C GLN A 23 4.64 -6.92 -12.71
N ASN A 24 4.38 -6.45 -13.92
CA ASN A 24 4.44 -5.06 -14.33
C ASN A 24 3.07 -4.60 -14.79
N VAL A 25 2.80 -3.32 -14.55
CA VAL A 25 1.67 -2.60 -15.12
C VAL A 25 2.20 -1.82 -16.32
N THR A 26 1.54 -1.96 -17.46
CA THR A 26 1.78 -1.13 -18.63
C THR A 26 0.57 -0.25 -18.89
N LEU A 27 0.78 0.94 -19.44
CA LEU A 27 -0.29 1.85 -19.79
C LEU A 27 -0.02 2.46 -21.16
N LYS A 28 -1.02 2.42 -22.04
CA LYS A 28 -1.02 3.20 -23.28
C LYS A 28 -2.05 4.31 -23.21
N THR A 29 -1.69 5.49 -23.70
CA THR A 29 -2.59 6.63 -23.82
C THR A 29 -2.90 6.88 -25.30
N LEU A 30 -4.19 6.95 -25.63
CA LEU A 30 -4.68 7.26 -26.97
C LEU A 30 -5.40 8.60 -26.93
N LEU A 31 -5.14 9.45 -27.91
CA LEU A 31 -5.88 10.67 -28.20
C LEU A 31 -6.64 10.48 -29.50
N LEU A 32 -7.95 10.60 -29.45
CA LEU A 32 -8.85 10.44 -30.59
C LEU A 32 -9.45 11.80 -30.96
N HIS A 33 -9.59 12.07 -32.25
CA HIS A 33 -10.23 13.26 -32.79
C HIS A 33 -11.54 12.90 -33.52
N GLU A 34 -12.49 13.82 -33.58
CA GLU A 34 -13.77 13.63 -34.28
C GLU A 34 -13.63 13.39 -35.79
N SER A 35 -12.49 13.76 -36.39
CA SER A 35 -12.16 13.39 -37.78
C SER A 35 -11.95 11.89 -37.99
N GLY A 36 -11.77 11.12 -36.91
CA GLY A 36 -11.37 9.72 -36.93
C GLY A 36 -9.85 9.49 -36.85
N GLU A 37 -9.06 10.56 -36.88
CA GLU A 37 -7.61 10.50 -36.65
C GLU A 37 -7.29 10.24 -35.17
N TRP A 38 -6.15 9.61 -34.92
CA TRP A 38 -5.71 9.28 -33.57
C TRP A 38 -4.19 9.30 -33.43
N LEU A 39 -3.75 9.50 -32.19
CA LEU A 39 -2.36 9.37 -31.76
C LEU A 39 -2.30 8.40 -30.58
N GLU A 40 -1.28 7.55 -30.54
CA GLU A 40 -1.03 6.59 -29.47
C GLU A 40 0.35 6.83 -28.88
N SER A 41 0.46 6.70 -27.57
CA SER A 41 1.75 6.72 -26.87
C SER A 41 2.42 5.35 -26.94
N ASP A 42 3.74 5.34 -26.82
CA ASP A 42 4.43 4.13 -26.36
C ASP A 42 3.90 3.68 -25.00
N ALA A 43 4.07 2.40 -24.68
CA ALA A 43 3.64 1.84 -23.41
C ALA A 43 4.51 2.35 -22.26
N LEU A 44 3.89 3.01 -21.29
CA LEU A 44 4.52 3.34 -20.01
C LEU A 44 4.49 2.09 -19.12
N THR A 45 5.66 1.50 -18.87
CA THR A 45 5.80 0.33 -17.99
C THR A 45 6.23 0.76 -16.60
N MET A 46 5.50 0.30 -15.59
CA MET A 46 5.78 0.53 -14.18
C MET A 46 5.72 -0.78 -13.41
N LYS A 47 6.59 -0.94 -12.43
CA LYS A 47 6.55 -2.07 -11.51
C LYS A 47 5.87 -1.65 -10.20
N PRO A 48 4.73 -2.25 -9.83
CA PRO A 48 4.12 -1.98 -8.53
C PRO A 48 5.06 -2.42 -7.41
N VAL A 49 4.98 -1.73 -6.27
CA VAL A 49 5.84 -1.99 -5.10
C VAL A 49 5.61 -3.40 -4.54
N LYS A 50 4.40 -3.91 -4.69
CA LYS A 50 3.97 -5.25 -4.28
C LYS A 50 3.06 -5.85 -5.35
N ASN A 51 2.98 -7.17 -5.40
CA ASN A 51 2.07 -7.88 -6.29
C ASN A 51 0.76 -8.22 -5.58
N ASP A 52 0.05 -7.18 -5.15
CA ASP A 52 -1.27 -7.28 -4.54
C ASP A 52 -2.24 -6.31 -5.25
N PRO A 53 -3.57 -6.56 -5.19
CA PRO A 53 -4.55 -5.76 -5.92
C PRO A 53 -4.50 -4.26 -5.60
N GLN A 54 -4.18 -3.88 -4.35
CA GLN A 54 -4.14 -2.48 -3.94
C GLN A 54 -2.91 -1.78 -4.53
N ALA A 55 -1.75 -2.43 -4.48
CA ALA A 55 -0.52 -1.91 -5.06
C ALA A 55 -0.63 -1.78 -6.59
N ILE A 56 -1.26 -2.74 -7.25
CA ILE A 56 -1.55 -2.66 -8.70
C ILE A 56 -2.48 -1.49 -9.00
N GLY A 57 -3.60 -1.36 -8.28
CA GLY A 57 -4.53 -0.25 -8.46
C GLY A 57 -3.88 1.12 -8.26
N SER A 58 -3.03 1.25 -7.23
CA SER A 58 -2.26 2.46 -6.97
C SER A 58 -1.28 2.77 -8.09
N CYS A 59 -0.59 1.75 -8.60
CA CYS A 59 0.34 1.88 -9.72
C CYS A 59 -0.38 2.32 -11.01
N VAL A 60 -1.56 1.77 -11.30
CA VAL A 60 -2.38 2.17 -12.47
C VAL A 60 -2.81 3.64 -12.36
N THR A 61 -3.27 4.07 -11.18
CA THR A 61 -3.66 5.46 -10.93
C THR A 61 -2.48 6.42 -11.14
N TYR A 62 -1.30 6.05 -10.66
CA TYR A 62 -0.09 6.82 -10.86
C TYR A 62 0.28 6.88 -12.34
N ALA A 63 0.36 5.74 -13.03
CA ALA A 63 0.68 5.68 -14.45
C ALA A 63 -0.24 6.57 -15.30
N ARG A 64 -1.54 6.59 -15.01
CA ARG A 64 -2.53 7.41 -15.72
C ARG A 64 -2.23 8.90 -15.64
N ARG A 65 -1.91 9.39 -14.44
CA ARG A 65 -1.59 10.80 -14.20
C ARG A 65 -0.35 11.23 -14.99
N TYR A 66 0.73 10.47 -14.88
CA TYR A 66 2.00 10.81 -15.54
C TYR A 66 1.95 10.64 -17.05
N SER A 67 1.34 9.55 -17.54
CA SER A 67 1.20 9.33 -18.97
C SER A 67 0.39 10.45 -19.62
N LEU A 68 -0.71 10.89 -19.00
CA LEU A 68 -1.52 11.99 -19.53
C LEU A 68 -0.76 13.33 -19.53
N ALA A 69 -0.09 13.66 -18.43
CA ALA A 69 0.68 14.89 -18.30
C ALA A 69 1.80 14.96 -19.34
N ALA A 70 2.57 13.87 -19.48
CA ALA A 70 3.64 13.77 -20.47
C ALA A 70 3.09 13.84 -21.91
N PHE A 71 2.02 13.10 -22.21
CA PHE A 71 1.44 13.02 -23.56
C PHE A 71 0.94 14.39 -24.05
N LEU A 72 0.39 15.20 -23.15
CA LEU A 72 -0.14 16.53 -23.46
C LEU A 72 0.86 17.66 -23.18
N SER A 73 2.12 17.33 -22.84
CA SER A 73 3.16 18.30 -22.48
C SER A 73 2.72 19.29 -21.39
N LEU A 74 1.95 18.80 -20.41
CA LEU A 74 1.46 19.61 -19.30
C LEU A 74 2.55 19.74 -18.25
N ASN A 75 2.85 20.99 -17.87
CA ASN A 75 3.63 21.26 -16.68
C ASN A 75 2.74 21.08 -15.45
N THR A 76 2.71 19.87 -14.90
CA THR A 76 2.25 19.68 -13.53
C THR A 76 3.34 20.24 -12.65
N GLY A 77 3.14 21.44 -12.10
CA GLY A 77 4.13 22.16 -11.28
C GLY A 77 4.76 21.30 -10.18
N GLU A 78 5.90 21.76 -9.65
CA GLU A 78 6.80 21.11 -8.67
C GLU A 78 6.22 19.84 -8.04
N ASP A 79 6.91 18.73 -8.28
CA ASP A 79 6.71 17.36 -7.78
C ASP A 79 6.58 17.27 -6.24
N ASP A 80 5.56 17.89 -5.65
CA ASP A 80 5.21 17.87 -4.22
C ASP A 80 4.14 16.80 -3.91
N ASP A 81 3.68 16.10 -4.95
CA ASP A 81 2.64 15.06 -4.88
C ASP A 81 3.23 13.64 -4.70
N GLY A 82 4.55 13.55 -4.53
CA GLY A 82 5.24 12.36 -4.03
C GLY A 82 5.22 12.24 -2.50
N ASN A 83 4.85 13.30 -1.77
CA ASN A 83 5.03 13.38 -0.32
C ASN A 83 3.76 13.25 0.53
N HIS A 84 2.57 13.15 -0.06
CA HIS A 84 1.38 12.81 0.71
C HIS A 84 1.33 11.35 1.17
N ALA A 85 2.23 10.48 0.67
CA ALA A 85 2.44 9.12 1.18
C ALA A 85 3.65 8.99 2.14
N THR A 86 4.43 10.06 2.35
CA THR A 86 5.70 10.02 3.10
C THR A 86 5.89 11.24 4.01
N ARG A 87 5.05 11.37 5.03
CA ARG A 87 5.42 12.06 6.29
C ARG A 87 5.28 11.00 7.39
N ALA A 88 6.31 10.59 8.15
CA ALA A 88 7.24 11.44 8.89
C ALA A 88 8.61 10.78 9.20
N GLN A 89 9.64 11.63 9.09
CA GLN A 89 10.89 11.73 9.89
C GLN A 89 12.07 10.74 9.72
N ASP A 90 13.10 11.31 9.11
CA ASP A 90 14.53 10.96 9.03
C ASP A 90 15.27 11.07 10.39
N LYS A 91 16.26 10.19 10.61
CA LYS A 91 17.64 10.55 11.02
C LYS A 91 18.58 9.34 10.95
N GLY A 92 19.56 9.39 10.03
CA GLY A 92 20.96 9.07 10.37
C GLY A 92 21.66 7.81 9.82
N LYS A 93 22.31 7.98 8.66
CA LYS A 93 23.68 7.54 8.25
C LYS A 93 24.20 6.06 8.35
N LYS A 94 24.79 5.68 7.20
CA LYS A 94 26.04 4.92 6.91
C LYS A 94 25.96 3.45 6.40
N LYS A 95 26.69 3.29 5.27
CA LYS A 95 26.82 2.23 4.24
C LYS A 95 27.75 1.08 4.63
N THR A 96 27.53 -0.12 4.05
CA THR A 96 28.54 -0.97 3.37
C THR A 96 27.85 -2.05 2.50
N ASP A 97 28.36 -2.23 1.28
CA ASP A 97 27.84 -3.04 0.16
C ASP A 97 28.08 -4.57 0.26
N LYS A 98 27.06 -5.38 -0.11
CA LYS A 98 27.16 -6.52 -1.05
C LYS A 98 25.75 -6.90 -1.58
N LYS A 99 25.66 -7.06 -2.90
CA LYS A 99 24.47 -7.07 -3.78
C LYS A 99 23.53 -8.28 -3.60
N HIS A 100 22.23 -8.03 -3.41
CA HIS A 100 21.13 -8.70 -4.13
C HIS A 100 19.89 -7.79 -4.17
N ASN A 101 19.23 -7.77 -5.32
CA ASN A 101 18.30 -6.74 -5.78
C ASN A 101 16.93 -6.83 -5.09
N SER A 102 16.66 -5.94 -4.13
CA SER A 102 15.33 -5.54 -3.67
C SER A 102 15.46 -4.15 -3.05
N ASN A 103 14.74 -3.15 -3.58
CA ASN A 103 14.83 -1.76 -3.12
C ASN A 103 14.02 -1.56 -1.81
N VAL A 104 14.51 -2.16 -0.73
CA VAL A 104 14.34 -1.67 0.64
C VAL A 104 15.76 -1.45 1.18
N PRO A 105 16.07 -0.34 1.88
CA PRO A 105 17.40 -0.12 2.44
C PRO A 105 17.88 -1.36 3.24
N PRO A 106 19.08 -1.93 2.96
CA PRO A 106 19.53 -3.25 3.43
C PRO A 106 19.54 -3.52 4.95
N LYS A 107 19.36 -2.48 5.78
CA LYS A 107 19.29 -2.60 7.25
C LYS A 107 17.91 -3.04 7.75
N GLU A 108 16.84 -2.75 7.00
CA GLU A 108 15.46 -2.96 7.45
C GLU A 108 14.95 -4.37 7.17
N GLN A 109 15.33 -4.97 6.04
CA GLN A 109 15.00 -6.36 5.71
C GLN A 109 15.61 -7.37 6.67
N LYS A 110 16.86 -7.14 7.15
CA LYS A 110 17.47 -7.98 8.19
C LYS A 110 16.69 -7.94 9.50
N ARG A 111 16.26 -6.74 9.90
CA ARG A 111 15.52 -6.52 11.16
C ARG A 111 14.10 -7.08 11.12
N GLN A 112 13.46 -7.14 9.96
CA GLN A 112 12.11 -7.70 9.80
C GLN A 112 12.09 -9.24 9.88
N ALA A 113 13.18 -9.90 9.49
CA ALA A 113 13.36 -11.35 9.58
C ALA A 113 13.91 -11.82 10.94
N GLU A 114 14.38 -10.91 11.79
CA GLU A 114 14.79 -11.22 13.16
C GLU A 114 13.60 -11.68 14.02
N VAL A 115 13.88 -12.51 15.02
CA VAL A 115 12.86 -12.93 16.01
C VAL A 115 12.41 -11.70 16.78
N ALA A 116 11.09 -11.55 16.93
CA ALA A 116 10.48 -10.46 17.68
C ALA A 116 10.96 -10.49 19.14
N ASP A 117 11.39 -9.33 19.64
CA ASP A 117 11.80 -9.19 21.03
C ASP A 117 10.62 -9.40 22.00
N GLY A 118 10.95 -9.68 23.27
CA GLY A 118 9.95 -9.89 24.31
C GLY A 118 9.07 -8.65 24.56
N GLN A 119 9.48 -7.45 24.13
CA GLN A 119 8.67 -6.23 24.26
C GLN A 119 7.51 -6.23 23.25
N ARG A 120 7.75 -6.61 22.00
CA ARG A 120 6.70 -6.74 20.98
C ARG A 120 5.68 -7.82 21.32
N ILE A 121 6.15 -8.95 21.85
CA ILE A 121 5.26 -10.05 22.29
C ILE A 121 4.40 -9.59 23.47
N LYS A 122 4.97 -8.86 24.44
CA LYS A 122 4.20 -8.26 25.55
C LYS A 122 3.16 -7.25 25.05
N ALA A 123 3.48 -6.46 24.02
CA ALA A 123 2.54 -5.53 23.42
C ALA A 123 1.37 -6.25 22.71
N ILE A 124 1.64 -7.36 22.01
CA ILE A 124 0.58 -8.22 21.45
C ILE A 124 -0.33 -8.73 22.57
N HIS A 125 0.24 -9.27 23.65
CA HIS A 125 -0.57 -9.75 24.78
C HIS A 125 -1.37 -8.61 25.46
N ALA A 126 -0.84 -7.39 25.52
CA ALA A 126 -1.58 -6.25 26.05
C ALA A 126 -2.79 -5.88 25.16
N GLN A 127 -2.62 -5.92 23.84
CA GLN A 127 -3.71 -5.65 22.89
C GLN A 127 -4.77 -6.76 22.89
N ILE A 128 -4.36 -8.02 23.01
CA ILE A 128 -5.30 -9.15 23.18
C ILE A 128 -6.11 -8.96 24.47
N ARG A 129 -5.50 -8.44 25.55
CA ARG A 129 -6.20 -8.16 26.81
C ARG A 129 -7.22 -7.03 26.66
N GLU A 130 -6.89 -5.98 25.91
CA GLU A 130 -7.84 -4.91 25.59
C GLU A 130 -9.01 -5.43 24.75
N LEU A 131 -8.74 -6.35 23.82
CA LEU A 131 -9.76 -6.96 22.96
C LEU A 131 -10.69 -7.86 23.79
N ALA A 132 -10.12 -8.66 24.69
CA ALA A 132 -10.87 -9.49 25.64
C ALA A 132 -11.80 -8.62 26.51
N GLN A 133 -11.33 -7.48 27.00
CA GLN A 133 -12.16 -6.53 27.77
C GLN A 133 -13.28 -5.90 26.94
N THR A 134 -13.02 -5.61 25.67
CA THR A 134 -14.00 -4.96 24.79
C THR A 134 -15.14 -5.92 24.41
N TYR A 135 -14.83 -7.19 24.24
CA TYR A 135 -15.80 -8.25 23.95
C TYR A 135 -16.33 -8.98 25.20
N ASN A 136 -15.89 -8.58 26.39
CA ASN A 136 -16.19 -9.24 27.68
C ASN A 136 -15.90 -10.75 27.67
N MET A 137 -14.81 -11.15 27.02
CA MET A 137 -14.34 -12.53 26.90
C MET A 137 -13.15 -12.78 27.81
N GLU A 138 -12.87 -14.05 28.13
CA GLU A 138 -11.68 -14.39 28.90
C GLU A 138 -10.41 -14.20 28.05
N PHE A 139 -9.30 -13.85 28.70
CA PHE A 139 -8.04 -13.57 28.02
C PHE A 139 -7.49 -14.79 27.25
N GLU A 140 -7.54 -15.99 27.84
CA GLU A 140 -7.04 -17.20 27.19
C GLU A 140 -7.92 -17.65 26.01
N GLU A 141 -9.24 -17.45 26.10
CA GLU A 141 -10.18 -17.72 25.02
C GLU A 141 -9.95 -16.76 23.85
N THR A 142 -9.83 -15.46 24.13
CA THR A 142 -9.52 -14.42 23.13
C THR A 142 -8.18 -14.70 22.45
N LYS A 143 -7.17 -15.12 23.23
CA LYS A 143 -5.84 -15.48 22.74
C LYS A 143 -5.90 -16.72 21.84
N ALA A 144 -6.74 -17.70 22.14
CA ALA A 144 -6.96 -18.87 21.29
C ALA A 144 -7.63 -18.48 19.96
N THR A 145 -8.67 -17.64 20.00
CA THR A 145 -9.33 -17.13 18.78
C THR A 145 -8.39 -16.33 17.91
N VAL A 146 -7.52 -15.49 18.50
CA VAL A 146 -6.52 -14.72 17.75
C VAL A 146 -5.50 -15.65 17.08
N LYS A 147 -5.07 -16.73 17.76
CA LYS A 147 -4.16 -17.73 17.18
C LYS A 147 -4.80 -18.47 16.00
N GLU A 148 -6.04 -18.92 16.17
CA GLU A 148 -6.79 -19.65 15.15
C GLU A 148 -7.07 -18.77 13.93
N SER A 149 -7.53 -17.54 14.15
CA SER A 149 -7.83 -16.60 13.07
C SER A 149 -6.60 -16.13 12.29
N LEU A 150 -5.41 -16.12 12.92
CA LEU A 150 -4.15 -15.76 12.27
C LEU A 150 -3.35 -16.98 11.77
N GLY A 151 -3.84 -18.20 12.02
CA GLY A 151 -3.16 -19.43 11.61
C GLY A 151 -1.81 -19.67 12.29
N ILE A 152 -1.60 -19.11 13.50
CA ILE A 152 -0.33 -19.21 14.24
C ILE A 152 -0.45 -20.17 15.42
N GLN A 153 0.56 -21.02 15.61
CA GLN A 153 0.58 -21.96 16.74
C GLN A 153 1.04 -21.30 18.05
N THR A 154 1.94 -20.31 17.96
CA THR A 154 2.51 -19.60 19.11
C THR A 154 2.82 -18.14 18.77
N PHE A 155 2.86 -17.30 19.80
CA PHE A 155 3.32 -15.90 19.71
C PHE A 155 4.82 -15.76 20.04
N GLU A 156 5.48 -16.85 20.42
CA GLU A 156 6.91 -16.89 20.74
C GLU A 156 7.73 -17.35 19.53
N GLY A 157 8.89 -16.74 19.30
CA GLY A 157 9.76 -17.11 18.17
C GLY A 157 9.30 -16.60 16.80
N ILE A 158 8.19 -15.86 16.75
CA ILE A 158 7.71 -15.20 15.53
C ILE A 158 8.65 -14.08 15.10
N THR A 159 8.71 -13.80 13.81
CA THR A 159 9.54 -12.72 13.29
C THR A 159 8.97 -11.34 13.63
N VAL A 160 9.82 -10.32 13.60
CA VAL A 160 9.45 -8.90 13.74
C VAL A 160 8.35 -8.53 12.74
N GLN A 161 8.38 -9.08 11.52
CA GLN A 161 7.32 -8.90 10.54
C GLN A 161 6.00 -9.54 10.98
N GLN A 162 6.03 -10.83 11.36
CA GLN A 162 4.84 -11.56 11.82
C GLN A 162 4.20 -10.87 13.04
N ALA A 163 5.02 -10.45 14.00
CA ALA A 163 4.54 -9.71 15.17
C ALA A 163 3.86 -8.39 14.78
N SER A 164 4.39 -7.68 13.78
CA SER A 164 3.81 -6.41 13.31
C SER A 164 2.48 -6.61 12.58
N GLU A 165 2.35 -7.71 11.82
CA GLU A 165 1.10 -8.08 11.14
C GLU A 165 0.03 -8.47 12.17
N ILE A 166 0.38 -9.30 13.15
CA ILE A 166 -0.51 -9.68 14.27
C ILE A 166 -1.02 -8.45 15.01
N GLN A 167 -0.14 -7.50 15.35
CA GLN A 167 -0.54 -6.25 16.02
C GLN A 167 -1.53 -5.43 15.19
N LYS A 168 -1.29 -5.28 13.88
CA LYS A 168 -2.19 -4.52 13.00
C LYS A 168 -3.58 -5.15 12.96
N THR A 169 -3.65 -6.48 12.88
CA THR A 169 -4.92 -7.18 12.83
C THR A 169 -5.70 -7.04 14.14
N ILE A 170 -5.04 -7.20 15.29
CA ILE A 170 -5.68 -7.01 16.61
C ILE A 170 -6.18 -5.57 16.79
N VAL A 171 -5.41 -4.57 16.33
CA VAL A 171 -5.82 -3.16 16.37
C VAL A 171 -7.03 -2.90 15.48
N SER A 172 -7.08 -3.52 14.30
CA SER A 172 -8.26 -3.42 13.42
C SER A 172 -9.51 -3.95 14.12
N TRP A 173 -9.42 -5.13 14.74
CA TRP A 173 -10.52 -5.71 15.49
C TRP A 173 -10.95 -4.86 16.68
N LEU A 174 -10.00 -4.23 17.39
CA LEU A 174 -10.31 -3.27 18.47
C LEU A 174 -11.07 -2.04 17.95
N ASN A 175 -10.66 -1.50 16.80
CA ASN A 175 -11.34 -0.36 16.20
C ASN A 175 -12.76 -0.72 15.74
N ASP A 176 -12.93 -1.90 15.12
CA ASP A 176 -14.24 -2.41 14.72
C ASP A 176 -15.14 -2.69 15.94
N ALA A 177 -14.57 -3.19 17.03
CA ALA A 177 -15.28 -3.42 18.29
C ALA A 177 -15.78 -2.09 18.90
N LYS A 178 -14.91 -1.08 18.95
CA LYS A 178 -15.24 0.26 19.46
C LYS A 178 -16.26 0.97 18.57
N ALA A 179 -16.18 0.82 17.25
CA ALA A 179 -17.16 1.36 16.30
C ALA A 179 -18.55 0.72 16.48
N LYS A 180 -18.61 -0.60 16.72
CA LYS A 180 -19.87 -1.30 17.01
C LYS A 180 -20.50 -0.90 18.35
N GLN A 181 -19.69 -0.53 19.35
CA GLN A 181 -20.21 0.02 20.62
C GLN A 181 -20.72 1.46 20.49
N GLN A 182 -20.15 2.28 19.59
CA GLN A 182 -20.59 3.66 19.37
C GLN A 182 -21.83 3.79 18.47
N GLY A 183 -22.08 2.82 17.58
CA GLY A 183 -23.28 2.78 16.74
C GLY A 183 -24.53 2.19 17.41
N ALA A 184 -24.45 1.82 18.69
CA ALA A 184 -25.54 1.23 19.46
C ALA A 184 -26.23 2.23 20.43
N LEU A 185 -25.99 3.54 20.26
CA LEU A 185 -26.63 4.65 20.99
C LEU A 185 -27.61 5.41 20.10
#